data_AF-A0A7X4K7Z4-F1
#
_entry.id   AF-A0A7X4K7Z4-F1
#
_cell.length_a   1.000
_cell.length_b   1.000
_cell.length_c   1.000
_cell.angle_alpha   90.00
_cell.angle_beta   90.00
_cell.angle_gamma   90.00
#
_symmetry.space_group_name_H-M   'P 1'
#
loop_
_entity.id
_entity.type
_entity.pdbx_description
1 polymer ?
#
loop_
_entity_poly.entity_id
_entity_poly.type
_entity_poly.pdbx_seq_one_letter_code
_entity_poly.pdbx_strand_id
1 'polypeptide(L)'
;MNPALANELAARVDEGWHPVTLDDIERRLRDIGYALDRRLDCRSTARIMTGSRAGKTYPCLSTGIKETDTGRCACHTEARRDANFRTLQQLRFMDL
;
A
#
# COMPACT_ATOMS: atom_id res chain seq x y z
N MET A 1 -8.22 14.58 15.31
CA MET A 1 -7.33 13.94 14.31
C MET A 1 -5.89 14.17 14.74
N ASN A 2 -5.01 13.14 14.68
CA ASN A 2 -3.60 13.29 15.07
C ASN A 2 -2.91 14.32 14.15
N PRO A 3 -2.25 15.39 14.68
CA PRO A 3 -1.58 16.40 13.86
C PRO A 3 -0.54 15.83 12.89
N ALA A 4 0.18 14.77 13.28
CA ALA A 4 1.15 14.11 12.41
C ALA A 4 0.48 13.43 11.20
N LEU A 5 -0.71 12.84 11.41
CA LEU A 5 -1.50 12.23 10.35
C LEU A 5 -2.10 13.29 9.40
N ALA A 6 -2.59 14.41 9.95
CA ALA A 6 -3.12 15.52 9.14
C ALA A 6 -2.03 16.15 8.24
N ASN A 7 -0.84 16.36 8.80
CA ASN A 7 0.30 16.89 8.05
C ASN A 7 0.78 15.93 6.95
N GLU A 8 0.73 14.62 7.21
CA GLU A 8 1.10 13.63 6.21
C GLU A 8 0.07 13.60 5.08
N LEU A 9 -1.22 13.57 5.40
CA LEU A 9 -2.28 13.56 4.38
C LEU A 9 -2.23 14.81 3.49
N ALA A 10 -2.03 16.00 4.06
CA ALA A 10 -1.88 17.22 3.28
C ALA A 10 -0.68 17.14 2.32
N ALA A 11 0.49 16.71 2.82
CA ALA A 11 1.67 16.57 1.98
C ALA A 11 1.51 15.52 0.87
N ARG A 12 0.78 14.43 1.13
CA ARG A 12 0.46 13.40 0.13
C ARG A 12 -0.47 13.94 -0.96
N VAL A 13 -1.46 14.75 -0.59
CA VAL A 13 -2.32 15.45 -1.55
C VAL A 13 -1.50 16.38 -2.45
N ASP A 14 -0.55 17.14 -1.89
CA ASP A 14 0.35 17.99 -2.67
C ASP A 14 1.25 17.19 -3.64
N GLU A 15 1.57 15.94 -3.29
CA GLU A 15 2.31 14.99 -4.15
C GLU A 15 1.40 14.28 -5.18
N GLY A 16 0.10 14.60 -5.24
CA GLY A 16 -0.87 13.98 -6.17
C GLY A 16 -1.44 12.65 -5.70
N TRP A 17 -1.31 12.32 -4.41
CA TRP A 17 -1.86 11.08 -3.84
C TRP A 17 -3.25 11.33 -3.26
N HIS A 18 -4.11 10.33 -3.39
CA HIS A 18 -5.47 10.38 -2.86
C HIS A 18 -5.67 9.30 -1.78
N PRO A 19 -6.29 9.63 -0.64
CA PRO A 19 -6.60 8.64 0.37
C PRO A 19 -7.62 7.63 -0.16
N VAL A 20 -7.37 6.35 0.09
CA VAL A 20 -8.31 5.26 -0.18
C VAL A 20 -8.66 4.54 1.11
N THR A 21 -9.86 3.97 1.18
CA THR A 21 -10.25 3.15 2.31
C THR A 21 -9.63 1.76 2.23
N LEU A 22 -9.49 1.07 3.37
CA LEU A 22 -9.07 -0.33 3.38
C LEU A 22 -10.07 -1.21 2.63
N ASP A 23 -11.37 -0.94 2.75
CA ASP A 23 -12.42 -1.68 2.04
C ASP A 23 -12.29 -1.55 0.52
N ASP A 24 -11.92 -0.37 0.02
CA ASP A 24 -11.65 -0.16 -1.41
C ASP A 24 -10.43 -0.94 -1.88
N ILE A 25 -9.35 -0.95 -1.09
CA ILE A 25 -8.15 -1.74 -1.38
C ILE A 25 -8.49 -3.23 -1.41
N GLU A 26 -9.18 -3.72 -0.38
CA GLU A 26 -9.55 -5.13 -0.26
C GLU A 26 -10.49 -5.58 -1.38
N ARG A 27 -11.44 -4.73 -1.78
CA ARG A 27 -12.29 -4.98 -2.96
C ARG A 27 -11.46 -5.09 -4.23
N ARG A 28 -10.62 -4.09 -4.52
CA ARG A 28 -9.78 -4.08 -5.73
C ARG A 28 -8.84 -5.29 -5.80
N LEU A 29 -8.25 -5.70 -4.68
CA LEU A 29 -7.39 -6.89 -4.63
C LEU A 29 -8.20 -8.16 -4.88
N ARG A 30 -9.39 -8.27 -4.30
CA ARG A 30 -10.28 -9.43 -4.48
C ARG A 30 -10.66 -9.62 -5.95
N ASP A 31 -10.96 -8.53 -6.66
CA ASP A 31 -11.34 -8.55 -8.07
C ASP A 31 -10.24 -9.14 -8.99
N ILE A 32 -8.98 -9.15 -8.53
CA ILE A 32 -7.82 -9.70 -9.26
C ILE A 32 -7.21 -10.95 -8.59
N GLY A 33 -7.91 -11.57 -7.64
CA GLY A 33 -7.47 -12.82 -7.00
C GLY A 33 -6.35 -12.63 -5.97
N TYR A 34 -6.29 -11.46 -5.33
CA TYR A 34 -5.36 -11.15 -4.24
C TYR A 34 -6.10 -10.74 -2.96
N ALA A 35 -5.39 -10.77 -1.84
CA ALA A 35 -5.87 -10.26 -0.56
C ALA A 35 -4.71 -9.65 0.24
N LEU A 36 -5.05 -8.78 1.20
CA LEU A 36 -4.09 -8.33 2.20
C LEU A 36 -3.68 -9.51 3.10
N ASP A 37 -2.39 -9.68 3.33
CA ASP A 37 -1.88 -10.61 4.35
C ASP A 37 -1.67 -9.86 5.66
N ARG A 38 -2.74 -9.76 6.45
CA ARG A 38 -2.76 -9.03 7.73
C ARG A 38 -1.81 -9.58 8.78
N ARG A 39 -1.26 -10.79 8.59
CA ARG A 39 -0.19 -11.36 9.44
C ARG A 39 1.12 -10.60 9.29
N LEU A 40 1.29 -9.89 8.18
CA LEU A 40 2.45 -9.06 7.87
C LEU A 40 2.21 -7.58 8.21
N ASP A 41 1.12 -7.24 8.89
CA ASP A 41 0.87 -5.89 9.37
C ASP A 41 2.00 -5.46 10.34
N CYS A 42 2.76 -4.46 9.93
CA CYS A 42 3.81 -3.84 10.72
C CYS A 42 3.47 -2.37 10.94
N ARG A 43 3.04 -2.05 12.16
CA ARG A 43 2.79 -0.67 12.60
C ARG A 43 4.09 -0.06 13.08
N SER A 44 4.47 1.07 12.49
CA SER A 44 5.73 1.75 12.80
C SER A 44 5.60 3.26 12.66
N THR A 45 6.64 3.97 13.12
CA THR A 45 6.83 5.39 12.81
C THR A 45 7.98 5.48 11.82
N ALA A 46 7.66 5.78 10.57
CA ALA A 46 8.66 5.91 9.51
C ALA A 46 9.29 7.30 9.51
N ARG A 47 10.51 7.41 8.98
CA ARG A 47 11.24 8.68 8.83
C ARG A 47 11.51 8.95 7.36
N ILE A 48 11.24 10.18 6.93
CA ILE A 48 11.56 10.64 5.57
C ILE A 48 13.07 10.91 5.50
N MET A 49 13.76 10.27 4.57
CA MET A 49 15.22 10.30 4.49
C MET A 49 15.76 11.40 3.57
N THR A 50 15.01 11.83 2.56
CA THR A 50 15.45 12.77 1.52
C THR A 50 14.36 13.80 1.17
N GLY A 51 14.73 14.85 0.43
CA GLY A 51 13.80 15.90 -0.02
C GLY A 51 13.52 16.99 1.02
N SER A 52 12.60 17.91 0.71
CA SER A 52 12.26 19.08 1.54
C SER A 52 11.69 18.72 2.92
N ARG A 53 11.19 17.49 3.08
CA ARG A 53 10.63 16.96 4.33
C ARG A 53 11.57 16.01 5.07
N ALA A 54 12.83 15.88 4.64
CA ALA A 54 13.82 15.02 5.28
C ALA A 54 13.90 15.28 6.80
N GLY A 55 13.98 14.21 7.58
CA GLY A 55 13.98 14.28 9.04
C GLY A 55 12.61 14.17 9.70
N LYS A 56 11.51 14.51 8.98
CA LYS A 56 10.15 14.37 9.53
C LYS A 56 9.75 12.90 9.67
N THR A 57 8.92 12.61 10.66
CA THR A 57 8.36 11.28 10.92
C THR A 57 6.86 11.23 10.63
N TYR A 58 6.36 10.06 10.28
CA TYR A 58 4.94 9.83 10.02
C TYR A 58 4.53 8.41 10.47
N PRO A 59 3.28 8.21 10.93
CA PRO A 59 2.77 6.88 11.22
C PRO A 59 2.66 6.07 9.92
N CYS A 60 3.13 4.82 9.95
CA CYS A 60 3.12 3.93 8.80
C CYS A 60 2.56 2.55 9.19
N LEU A 61 1.76 1.98 8.29
CA LEU A 61 1.37 0.59 8.31
C LEU A 61 1.87 -0.06 7.03
N SER A 62 2.91 -0.87 7.14
CA SER A 62 3.34 -1.75 6.05
C SER A 62 2.57 -3.07 6.18
N THR A 63 2.11 -3.63 5.07
CA THR A 63 1.42 -4.93 5.03
C THR A 63 1.82 -5.72 3.79
N GLY A 64 1.44 -6.99 3.76
CA GLY A 64 1.71 -7.89 2.62
C GLY A 64 0.49 -8.06 1.72
N ILE A 65 0.72 -8.55 0.51
CA ILE A 65 -0.31 -8.97 -0.44
C ILE A 65 -0.04 -10.43 -0.79
N LYS A 66 -1.07 -11.26 -0.79
CA LYS A 66 -0.99 -12.69 -1.14
C LYS A 66 -2.04 -13.08 -2.16
N GLU A 67 -1.72 -14.09 -2.96
CA GLU A 67 -2.67 -14.75 -3.85
C GLU A 67 -3.75 -15.46 -3.06
N THR A 68 -5.00 -15.38 -3.49
CA THR A 68 -6.12 -15.99 -2.77
C THR A 68 -6.16 -17.50 -2.89
N ASP A 69 -5.69 -18.05 -4.01
CA ASP A 69 -5.74 -19.48 -4.31
C ASP A 69 -4.52 -20.25 -3.80
N THR A 70 -3.31 -19.72 -3.98
CA THR A 70 -2.07 -20.37 -3.54
C THR A 70 -1.62 -19.93 -2.15
N GLY A 71 -2.12 -18.80 -1.66
CA GLY A 71 -1.68 -18.20 -0.40
C GLY A 71 -0.25 -17.62 -0.45
N ARG A 72 0.44 -17.69 -1.59
CA ARG A 72 1.80 -17.18 -1.75
C ARG A 72 1.79 -15.64 -1.71
N CYS A 73 2.81 -15.09 -1.06
CA CYS A 73 3.07 -13.65 -1.10
C CYS A 73 3.35 -13.21 -2.55
N ALA A 74 2.85 -12.04 -2.97
CA ALA A 74 3.08 -11.51 -4.31
C ALA A 74 4.57 -11.36 -4.65
N CYS A 75 5.43 -11.17 -3.64
CA CYS A 75 6.88 -11.09 -3.78
C CYS A 75 7.60 -12.46 -3.78
N HIS A 76 6.89 -13.57 -3.60
CA HIS A 76 7.48 -14.91 -3.63
C HIS A 76 8.01 -15.26 -5.03
N THR A 77 9.08 -16.05 -5.12
CA THR A 77 9.71 -16.43 -6.40
C THR A 77 8.77 -17.25 -7.29
N GLU A 78 7.99 -18.13 -6.67
CA GLU A 78 6.95 -18.95 -7.33
C GLU A 78 5.57 -18.30 -7.39
N ALA A 79 5.43 -17.02 -7.04
CA ALA A 79 4.16 -16.32 -7.20
C ALA A 79 3.81 -16.14 -8.68
N ARG A 80 2.51 -16.01 -8.99
CA ARG A 80 2.02 -15.73 -10.33
C ARG A 80 2.67 -14.46 -10.90
N ARG A 81 2.94 -14.51 -12.21
CA ARG A 81 3.47 -13.41 -13.02
C ARG A 81 2.62 -13.20 -14.28
N ASP A 82 1.33 -13.48 -14.14
CA ASP A 82 0.31 -13.44 -15.18
C ASP A 82 -0.30 -12.04 -15.34
N ALA A 83 -1.44 -11.96 -16.04
CA ALA A 83 -2.18 -10.72 -16.22
C ALA A 83 -2.62 -10.08 -14.89
N ASN A 84 -3.04 -10.88 -13.90
CA ASN A 84 -3.46 -10.38 -12.59
C ASN A 84 -2.30 -9.73 -11.84
N PHE A 85 -1.09 -10.29 -11.94
CA PHE A 85 0.10 -9.67 -11.37
C PHE A 85 0.42 -8.33 -12.04
N ARG A 86 0.26 -8.22 -13.37
CA ARG A 86 0.45 -6.95 -14.08
C ARG A 86 -0.59 -5.90 -13.65
N THR A 87 -1.84 -6.30 -13.48
CA THR A 87 -2.89 -5.42 -12.94
C THR A 87 -2.59 -4.99 -11.51
N LEU A 88 -2.09 -5.90 -10.65
CA LEU A 88 -1.64 -5.57 -9.30
C LEU A 88 -0.56 -4.48 -9.30
N GLN A 89 0.42 -4.56 -10.21
CA GLN A 89 1.46 -3.53 -10.35
C GLN A 89 0.88 -2.18 -10.80
N GLN A 90 -0.13 -2.21 -11.66
CA GLN A 90 -0.80 -1.00 -12.17
C GLN A 90 -1.64 -0.30 -11.10
N LEU A 91 -2.19 -1.01 -10.11
CA LEU A 91 -2.95 -0.41 -9.00
C LEU A 91 -2.17 0.69 -8.25
N ARG A 92 -0.83 0.67 -8.31
CA ARG A 92 0.04 1.70 -7.72
C ARG A 92 0.04 3.02 -8.49
N PHE A 93 -0.27 2.98 -9.78
CA PHE A 93 -0.12 4.09 -10.72
C PHE A 93 -1.43 4.50 -11.38
N MET A 94 -2.53 3.78 -11.14
CA MET A 94 -3.82 4.20 -11.64
C MET A 94 -4.23 5.47 -10.90
N ASP A 95 -4.39 6.55 -11.66
CA ASP A 95 -5.02 7.78 -11.21
C ASP A 95 -6.36 7.45 -10.53
N LEU A 96 -6.54 7.99 -9.34
CA LEU A 96 -7.77 7.97 -8.56
C LEU A 96 -8.47 9.32 -8.70
#